data_AF-A0A1A8R0V1-F1
#
_entry.id   AF-A0A1A8R0V1-F1
#
_cell.length_a   1.000
_cell.length_b   1.000
_cell.length_c   1.000
_cell.angle_alpha   90.00
_cell.angle_beta   90.00
_cell.angle_gamma   90.00
#
_symmetry.space_group_name_H-M   'P 1'
#
loop_
_entity.id
_entity.type
_entity.pdbx_description
1 polymer ?
#
loop_
_entity_poly.entity_id
_entity_poly.type
_entity_poly.pdbx_seq_one_letter_code
_entity_poly.pdbx_strand_id
1 'polypeptide(L)'
;LMFVGSLLTMLIWYTLDNNNVEPNPQQTKTEPQSSASCKDCREDIKKALELYSQTWKKQEDSYQNFRSLLNRKCKCFDKAIITQKNTPLGSKLVYDGERKRTLQVNQEIFNTFPKG
;
A
#
# COMPACT_ATOMS: atom_id res chain seq x y z
N LEU A 1 -45.50 -8.28 -6.53
CA LEU A 1 -44.30 -7.49 -6.91
C LEU A 1 -43.46 -7.01 -5.70
N MET A 2 -43.56 -7.63 -4.50
CA MET A 2 -42.73 -7.25 -3.33
C MET A 2 -41.68 -8.30 -2.90
N PHE A 3 -41.66 -9.50 -3.49
CA PHE A 3 -40.69 -10.55 -3.13
C PHE A 3 -39.33 -10.41 -3.83
N VAL A 4 -39.28 -9.74 -4.99
CA VAL A 4 -38.03 -9.58 -5.77
C VAL A 4 -37.09 -8.56 -5.11
N GLY A 5 -37.65 -7.51 -4.50
CA GLY A 5 -36.86 -6.50 -3.79
C GLY A 5 -36.14 -7.04 -2.55
N SER A 6 -36.78 -7.97 -1.82
CA SER A 6 -36.18 -8.59 -0.63
C SER A 6 -35.08 -9.59 -0.95
N LEU A 7 -35.15 -10.26 -2.10
CA LEU A 7 -34.09 -11.18 -2.54
C LEU A 7 -32.85 -10.42 -3.04
N LEU A 8 -33.07 -9.30 -3.72
CA LEU A 8 -31.98 -8.45 -4.21
C LEU A 8 -31.16 -7.86 -3.07
N THR A 9 -31.82 -7.44 -1.98
CA THR A 9 -31.12 -6.91 -0.80
C THR A 9 -30.34 -8.01 -0.08
N MET A 10 -30.89 -9.21 0.07
CA MET A 10 -30.17 -10.38 0.61
C MET A 10 -28.90 -10.70 -0.20
N LEU A 11 -28.97 -10.68 -1.53
CA LEU A 11 -27.81 -10.94 -2.40
C LEU A 11 -26.75 -9.82 -2.33
N ILE A 12 -27.17 -8.56 -2.15
CA ILE A 12 -26.25 -7.44 -1.96
C ILE A 12 -25.54 -7.56 -0.60
N TRP A 13 -26.25 -7.91 0.47
CA TRP A 13 -25.62 -8.18 1.77
C TRP A 13 -24.63 -9.35 1.70
N TYR A 14 -25.02 -10.47 1.07
CA TYR A 14 -24.16 -11.65 0.93
C TYR A 14 -22.88 -11.40 0.12
N THR A 15 -22.91 -10.51 -0.86
CA THR A 15 -21.74 -10.16 -1.69
C THR A 15 -20.83 -9.11 -1.04
N LEU A 16 -21.37 -8.25 -0.17
CA LEU A 16 -20.58 -7.30 0.64
C LEU A 16 -19.88 -7.97 1.83
N ASP A 17 -20.53 -8.96 2.46
CA ASP A 17 -20.01 -9.70 3.62
C ASP A 17 -18.86 -10.65 3.25
N ASN A 18 -18.78 -11.08 1.99
CA ASN A 18 -17.73 -11.98 1.49
C ASN A 18 -16.36 -11.33 1.25
N ASN A 19 -16.16 -10.07 1.64
CA ASN A 19 -14.82 -9.51 1.79
C ASN A 19 -14.20 -10.04 3.09
N ASN A 20 -13.85 -11.33 3.09
CA ASN A 20 -13.00 -11.94 4.10
C ASN A 20 -11.57 -11.35 3.98
N VAL A 21 -11.41 -10.09 4.37
CA VAL A 21 -10.28 -9.78 5.24
C VAL A 21 -10.76 -10.29 6.57
N GLU A 22 -10.25 -11.45 7.01
CA GLU A 22 -10.39 -11.83 8.42
C GLU A 22 -10.12 -10.56 9.22
N PRO A 23 -11.03 -10.12 10.11
CA PRO A 23 -10.65 -9.13 11.08
C PRO A 23 -9.45 -9.76 11.78
N ASN A 24 -8.25 -9.20 11.57
CA ASN A 24 -7.12 -9.49 12.44
C ASN A 24 -7.72 -9.40 13.83
N PRO A 25 -7.76 -10.50 14.61
CA PRO A 25 -8.40 -10.48 15.90
C PRO A 25 -7.85 -9.23 16.54
N GLN A 26 -8.73 -8.29 16.91
CA GLN A 26 -8.32 -7.19 17.77
C GLN A 26 -7.50 -7.88 18.82
N GLN A 27 -6.19 -7.67 18.79
CA GLN A 27 -5.33 -8.12 19.85
C GLN A 27 -5.96 -7.40 21.02
N THR A 28 -6.76 -8.14 21.79
CA THR A 28 -7.13 -7.75 23.12
C THR A 28 -5.80 -7.27 23.65
N LYS A 29 -5.75 -6.01 24.11
CA LYS A 29 -4.58 -5.58 24.88
C LYS A 29 -4.64 -6.45 26.13
N THR A 30 -4.18 -7.68 26.00
CA THR A 30 -3.67 -8.48 27.08
C THR A 30 -2.59 -7.57 27.59
N GLU A 31 -2.87 -6.98 28.74
CA GLU A 31 -1.86 -6.43 29.64
C GLU A 31 -0.59 -7.25 29.43
N PRO A 32 0.57 -6.61 29.10
CA PRO A 32 1.76 -7.36 28.71
C PRO A 32 1.94 -8.46 29.73
N GLN A 33 1.72 -9.73 29.30
CA GLN A 33 1.83 -10.85 30.23
C GLN A 33 3.17 -10.66 30.88
N SER A 34 3.13 -10.43 32.21
CA SER A 34 4.31 -10.08 32.97
C SER A 34 5.44 -10.98 32.50
N SER A 35 6.61 -10.40 32.23
CA SER A 35 7.81 -11.09 31.71
C SER A 35 8.29 -12.27 32.58
N ALA A 36 7.54 -12.67 33.60
CA ALA A 36 7.71 -13.82 34.47
C ALA A 36 7.70 -15.19 33.75
N SER A 37 7.28 -15.27 32.47
CA SER A 37 7.33 -16.55 31.72
C SER A 37 8.65 -16.78 30.96
N CYS A 38 9.59 -15.85 31.01
CA CYS A 38 10.85 -15.99 30.28
C CYS A 38 11.86 -16.86 31.03
N LYS A 39 11.62 -18.17 31.10
CA LYS A 39 12.57 -19.08 31.75
C LYS A 39 13.88 -19.28 30.97
N ASP A 40 13.92 -18.96 29.66
CA ASP A 40 15.11 -19.18 28.82
C ASP A 40 15.34 -18.15 27.69
N CYS A 41 14.62 -17.02 27.65
CA CYS A 41 14.80 -16.04 26.55
C CYS A 41 16.06 -15.19 26.69
N ARG A 42 16.93 -15.46 27.67
CA ARG A 42 18.27 -14.84 27.72
C ARG A 42 19.04 -15.16 26.45
N GLU A 43 19.01 -16.41 26.00
CA GLU A 43 19.72 -16.82 24.79
C GLU A 43 19.05 -16.26 23.52
N ASP A 44 17.71 -16.21 23.49
CA ASP A 44 16.98 -15.58 22.37
C ASP A 44 17.25 -14.08 22.27
N ILE A 45 17.23 -13.36 23.40
CA ILE A 45 17.58 -11.93 23.48
C ILE A 45 19.03 -11.72 23.04
N LYS A 46 19.96 -12.55 23.54
CA LYS A 46 21.37 -12.48 23.16
C LYS A 46 21.57 -12.73 21.67
N LYS A 47 20.89 -13.72 21.10
CA LYS A 47 20.92 -14.02 19.66
C LYS A 47 20.32 -12.90 18.82
N ALA A 48 19.19 -12.32 19.25
CA ALA A 48 18.62 -11.15 18.59
C ALA A 48 19.59 -9.97 18.63
N LEU A 49 20.18 -9.66 19.79
CA LEU A 49 21.18 -8.60 19.94
C LEU A 49 22.42 -8.86 19.08
N GLU A 50 22.89 -10.10 18.99
CA GLU A 50 24.01 -10.48 18.13
C GLU A 50 23.69 -10.25 16.65
N LEU A 51 22.47 -10.58 16.20
CA LEU A 51 22.01 -10.33 14.83
C LEU A 51 21.84 -8.83 14.54
N TYR A 52 21.21 -8.08 15.44
CA TYR A 52 20.94 -6.65 15.26
C TYR A 52 22.17 -5.76 15.49
N SER A 53 23.19 -6.25 16.21
CA SER A 53 24.46 -5.54 16.38
C SER A 53 25.36 -5.61 15.14
N GLN A 54 25.06 -6.49 14.19
CA GLN A 54 25.79 -6.54 12.92
C GLN A 54 25.51 -5.28 12.09
N THR A 55 26.54 -4.77 11.42
CA THR A 55 26.36 -3.69 10.46
C THR A 55 25.51 -4.17 9.28
N TRP A 56 24.46 -3.43 8.96
CA TRP A 56 23.64 -3.69 7.79
C TRP A 56 24.49 -3.67 6.53
N LYS A 57 24.44 -4.78 5.78
CA LYS A 57 25.07 -4.90 4.47
C LYS A 57 24.00 -4.89 3.39
N LYS A 58 24.20 -4.07 2.38
CA LYS A 58 23.33 -4.06 1.19
C LYS A 58 23.43 -5.42 0.50
N GLN A 59 22.29 -6.10 0.35
CA GLN A 59 22.18 -7.31 -0.47
C GLN A 59 21.95 -6.88 -1.92
N GLU A 60 23.02 -6.93 -2.73
CA GLU A 60 22.99 -6.35 -4.08
C GLU A 60 21.97 -7.04 -4.98
N ASP A 61 21.88 -8.37 -4.95
CA ASP A 61 20.91 -9.12 -5.77
C ASP A 61 19.47 -8.78 -5.40
N SER A 62 19.15 -8.74 -4.10
CA SER A 62 17.83 -8.33 -3.61
C SER A 62 17.50 -6.89 -4.03
N TYR A 63 18.49 -5.99 -3.96
CA TYR A 63 18.33 -4.62 -4.41
C TYR A 63 18.02 -4.53 -5.91
N GLN A 64 18.80 -5.23 -6.75
CA GLN A 64 18.60 -5.21 -8.21
C GLN A 64 17.27 -5.86 -8.60
N ASN A 65 16.91 -6.97 -7.97
CA ASN A 65 15.63 -7.65 -8.18
C ASN A 65 14.44 -6.75 -7.83
N PHE A 66 14.51 -6.06 -6.69
CA PHE A 66 13.44 -5.15 -6.28
C PHE A 66 13.34 -3.95 -7.22
N ARG A 67 14.47 -3.36 -7.62
CA ARG A 67 14.51 -2.26 -8.60
C ARG A 67 13.88 -2.67 -9.94
N SER A 68 14.22 -3.86 -10.44
CA SER A 68 13.63 -4.42 -11.67
C SER A 68 12.13 -4.65 -11.54
N LEU A 69 11.67 -5.17 -10.40
CA LEU A 69 10.26 -5.38 -10.11
C LEU A 69 9.48 -4.06 -10.12
N LEU A 70 9.99 -3.03 -9.46
CA LEU A 70 9.39 -1.68 -9.45
C LEU A 70 9.29 -1.09 -10.85
N ASN A 71 10.36 -1.23 -11.65
CA ASN A 71 10.35 -0.73 -13.02
C ASN A 71 9.27 -1.43 -13.86
N ARG A 72 9.19 -2.76 -13.78
CA ARG A 72 8.23 -3.57 -14.56
C ARG A 72 6.78 -3.38 -14.12
N LYS A 73 6.52 -3.29 -12.81
CA LYS A 73 5.15 -3.23 -12.27
C LYS A 73 4.57 -1.83 -12.25
N CYS A 74 5.39 -0.84 -11.91
CA CYS A 74 4.91 0.52 -11.67
C CYS A 74 5.30 1.51 -12.77
N LYS A 75 6.31 1.18 -13.60
CA LYS A 75 6.96 2.15 -14.51
C LYS A 75 7.30 3.44 -13.76
N CYS A 76 7.88 3.27 -12.57
CA CYS A 76 8.04 4.33 -11.57
C CYS A 76 8.75 5.56 -12.17
N PHE A 77 9.80 5.36 -12.97
CA PHE A 77 10.54 6.46 -13.58
C PHE A 77 9.64 7.35 -14.47
N ASP A 78 8.77 6.72 -15.28
CA ASP A 78 7.88 7.44 -16.20
C ASP A 78 6.67 8.07 -15.50
N LYS A 79 6.32 7.60 -14.29
CA LYS A 79 5.06 7.97 -13.60
C LYS A 79 5.25 8.69 -12.28
N ALA A 80 6.46 8.74 -11.74
CA ALA A 80 6.75 9.39 -10.46
C ALA A 80 6.63 10.92 -10.54
N ILE A 81 6.87 11.49 -11.73
CA ILE A 81 6.82 12.92 -11.97
C ILE A 81 5.89 13.17 -13.15
N ILE A 82 4.96 14.12 -12.99
CA ILE A 82 4.14 14.60 -14.10
C ILE A 82 5.01 15.48 -15.00
N THR A 83 5.03 15.17 -16.28
CA THR A 83 5.78 15.91 -17.30
C THR A 83 4.89 16.25 -18.47
N GLN A 84 5.36 17.16 -19.32
CA GLN A 84 4.66 17.51 -20.56
C GLN A 84 4.49 16.29 -21.49
N LYS A 85 5.43 15.33 -21.45
CA LYS A 85 5.38 14.11 -22.27
C LYS A 85 4.35 13.11 -21.78
N ASN A 86 4.28 12.87 -20.46
CA ASN A 86 3.40 11.83 -19.92
C ASN A 86 1.99 12.35 -19.59
N THR A 87 1.82 13.67 -19.50
CA THR A 87 0.56 14.34 -19.17
C THR A 87 0.34 15.52 -20.11
N PRO A 88 -0.16 15.28 -21.34
CA PRO A 88 -0.37 16.32 -22.34
C PRO A 88 -1.48 17.31 -21.93
N LEU A 89 -1.49 18.47 -22.59
CA LEU A 89 -2.56 19.46 -22.47
C LEU A 89 -3.95 18.81 -22.67
N GLY A 90 -4.91 19.16 -21.82
CA GLY A 90 -6.26 18.60 -21.82
C GLY A 90 -6.41 17.30 -21.03
N SER A 91 -5.32 16.70 -20.53
CA SER A 91 -5.36 15.52 -19.67
C SER A 91 -6.21 15.74 -18.42
N LYS A 92 -6.85 14.68 -17.94
CA LYS A 92 -7.67 14.70 -16.72
C LYS A 92 -6.94 14.02 -15.58
N LEU A 93 -6.50 14.80 -14.60
CA LEU A 93 -5.87 14.32 -13.38
C LEU A 93 -6.93 13.97 -12.34
N VAL A 94 -6.83 12.78 -11.75
CA VAL A 94 -7.69 12.31 -10.65
C VAL A 94 -6.87 12.33 -9.38
N TYR A 95 -7.41 12.88 -8.30
CA TYR A 95 -6.72 12.89 -7.00
C TYR A 95 -6.89 11.53 -6.31
N ASP A 96 -5.78 10.93 -5.87
CA ASP A 96 -5.80 9.59 -5.24
C ASP A 96 -6.68 9.54 -3.98
N GLY A 97 -6.64 10.61 -3.17
CA GLY A 97 -7.45 10.75 -1.96
C GLY A 97 -8.89 11.22 -2.18
N GLU A 98 -9.21 11.78 -3.35
CA GLU A 98 -10.54 12.33 -3.64
C GLU A 98 -10.94 12.05 -5.10
N ARG A 99 -11.26 10.79 -5.38
CA ARG A 99 -11.48 10.28 -6.75
C ARG A 99 -12.62 10.96 -7.54
N LYS A 100 -13.53 11.66 -6.86
CA LYS A 100 -14.61 12.42 -7.49
C LYS A 100 -14.13 13.77 -8.04
N ARG A 101 -13.05 14.32 -7.50
CA ARG A 101 -12.46 15.57 -7.98
C ARG A 101 -11.44 15.28 -9.07
N THR A 102 -11.51 16.09 -10.11
CA THR A 102 -10.62 15.98 -11.26
C THR A 102 -10.15 17.34 -11.69
N LEU A 103 -8.89 17.45 -12.08
CA LEU A 103 -8.31 18.65 -12.66
C LEU A 103 -8.02 18.41 -14.13
N GLN A 104 -8.55 19.27 -15.01
CA GLN A 104 -8.15 19.25 -16.41
C GLN A 104 -6.90 20.11 -16.59
N VAL A 105 -5.88 19.56 -17.23
CA VAL A 105 -4.64 20.27 -17.52
C VAL A 105 -4.91 21.33 -18.58
N ASN A 106 -4.87 22.59 -18.18
CA ASN A 106 -4.94 23.74 -19.08
C ASN A 106 -3.52 24.22 -19.45
N GLN A 107 -3.41 25.27 -20.26
CA GLN A 107 -2.13 25.74 -20.76
C GLN A 107 -1.21 26.25 -19.64
N GLU A 108 -1.77 26.95 -18.66
CA GLU A 108 -1.02 27.48 -17.52
C GLU A 108 -0.38 26.35 -16.72
N ILE A 109 -1.18 25.34 -16.35
CA ILE A 109 -0.71 24.16 -15.62
C ILE A 109 0.32 23.39 -16.44
N PHE A 110 0.04 23.13 -17.72
CA PHE A 110 0.95 22.40 -18.62
C PHE A 110 2.33 23.07 -18.71
N ASN A 111 2.37 24.39 -18.76
CA ASN A 111 3.61 25.16 -18.83
C ASN A 111 4.47 25.04 -17.54
N THR A 112 3.88 24.62 -16.41
CA THR A 112 4.63 24.35 -15.18
C THR A 112 5.33 23.01 -15.18
N PHE A 113 4.91 22.08 -16.05
CA PHE A 113 5.46 20.72 -16.05
C PHE A 113 6.86 20.71 -16.70
N PRO A 114 7.80 19.89 -16.18
CA PRO A 114 9.07 19.62 -16.86
C PRO A 114 8.85 19.07 -18.27
N LYS A 115 9.77 19.36 -19.19
CA LYS A 115 9.70 18.90 -20.60
C LYS A 115 9.92 17.40 -20.80
N GLY A 116 10.43 16.69 -19.79
CA GLY A 116 10.91 15.30 -19.87
C GLY A 116 9.89 14.29 -20.34
#